data_AF-A0A7Z1HNS4-F1
#
_entry.id   AF-A0A7Z1HNS4-F1
#
_cell.length_a   1.000
_cell.length_b   1.000
_cell.length_c   1.000
_cell.angle_alpha   90.00
_cell.angle_beta   90.00
_cell.angle_gamma   90.00
#
_symmetry.space_group_name_H-M   'P 1'
#
loop_
_entity.id
_entity.type
_entity.pdbx_description
1 polymer ?
#
loop_
_entity_poly.entity_id
_entity_poly.type
_entity_poly.pdbx_seq_one_letter_code
_entity_poly.pdbx_strand_id
1 'polypeptide(L)'
;LAMRKHFGKLIETKIGNVIKAHPDRECEFRVEVDPLPSRYKKADEEFHVITNHTLARRFGRKDIIKSVVSKDSKASEHIQIADFLLGAVMCAYQGKATSEAKLAVANNVASYLGWDSLMHDTWPTERKFNIWFFFDRSKGPRDIVTQEVKLTYALPNTRK
;
A
#
# COMPACT_ATOMS: atom_id res chain seq x y z
N LEU A 1 3.92 16.20 -8.44
CA LEU A 1 4.19 15.26 -9.56
C LEU A 1 4.87 13.96 -9.11
N ALA A 2 5.96 14.01 -8.33
CA ALA A 2 6.70 12.82 -7.90
C ALA A 2 5.84 11.80 -7.13
N MET A 3 5.07 12.24 -6.13
CA MET A 3 4.16 11.36 -5.36
C MET A 3 3.15 10.61 -6.25
N ARG A 4 2.59 11.29 -7.28
CA ARG A 4 1.66 10.64 -8.24
C ARG A 4 2.35 9.55 -9.06
N LYS A 5 3.59 9.78 -9.50
CA LYS A 5 4.38 8.76 -10.22
C LYS A 5 4.68 7.55 -9.33
N HIS A 6 5.03 7.77 -8.07
CA HIS A 6 5.26 6.67 -7.13
C HIS A 6 3.98 5.89 -6.83
N PHE A 7 2.86 6.58 -6.64
CA PHE A 7 1.55 5.95 -6.45
C PHE A 7 1.12 5.12 -7.66
N GLY A 8 1.20 5.69 -8.87
CA GLY A 8 1.01 4.96 -10.14
C GLY A 8 1.85 3.69 -10.20
N LYS A 9 3.15 3.82 -9.94
CA LYS A 9 4.07 2.68 -9.99
C LYS A 9 3.75 1.60 -8.96
N LEU A 10 3.35 1.97 -7.74
CA LEU A 10 2.90 1.05 -6.71
C LEU A 10 1.70 0.25 -7.21
N ILE A 11 0.65 0.93 -7.68
CA ILE A 11 -0.58 0.28 -8.12
C ILE A 11 -0.33 -0.63 -9.33
N GLU A 12 0.45 -0.18 -10.32
CA GLU A 12 0.86 -1.02 -11.46
C GLU A 12 1.58 -2.30 -11.02
N THR A 13 2.45 -2.18 -10.02
CA THR A 13 3.24 -3.32 -9.50
C THR A 13 2.35 -4.30 -8.78
N LYS A 14 1.45 -3.82 -7.91
CA LYS A 14 0.50 -4.64 -7.16
C LYS A 14 -0.44 -5.41 -8.09
N ILE A 15 -1.08 -4.70 -9.02
CA ILE A 15 -1.97 -5.32 -10.01
C ILE A 15 -1.20 -6.33 -10.86
N GLY A 16 -0.01 -5.97 -11.33
CA GLY A 16 0.81 -6.86 -12.12
C GLY A 16 1.22 -8.14 -11.39
N ASN A 17 1.50 -8.06 -10.09
CA ASN A 17 1.81 -9.24 -9.27
C ASN A 17 0.59 -10.15 -9.11
N VAL A 18 -0.62 -9.58 -8.96
CA VAL A 18 -1.87 -10.37 -8.88
C VAL A 18 -2.14 -11.10 -10.20
N ILE A 19 -2.07 -10.39 -11.33
CA ILE A 19 -2.29 -10.99 -12.67
C ILE A 19 -1.29 -12.13 -12.92
N LYS A 20 -0.01 -11.93 -12.60
CA LYS A 20 1.02 -12.97 -12.75
C LYS A 20 0.80 -14.17 -11.84
N ALA A 21 0.37 -13.95 -10.60
CA ALA A 21 0.11 -15.03 -9.66
C ALA A 21 -1.14 -15.85 -10.03
N HIS A 22 -2.05 -15.28 -10.82
CA HIS A 22 -3.34 -15.86 -11.18
C HIS A 22 -3.67 -15.69 -12.67
N PRO A 23 -2.87 -16.25 -13.60
CA PRO A 23 -3.00 -15.99 -15.03
C PRO A 23 -4.33 -16.48 -15.62
N ASP A 24 -4.88 -17.55 -15.07
CA ASP A 24 -6.14 -18.17 -15.54
C ASP A 24 -7.39 -17.56 -14.91
N ARG A 25 -7.24 -16.53 -14.07
CA ARG A 25 -8.38 -15.87 -13.40
C ARG A 25 -8.65 -14.53 -14.04
N GLU A 26 -9.93 -14.24 -14.25
CA GLU A 26 -10.35 -12.85 -14.42
C GLU A 26 -10.18 -12.13 -13.08
N CYS A 27 -9.34 -11.09 -13.07
CA CYS A 27 -9.16 -10.22 -11.92
C CYS A 27 -9.73 -8.86 -12.26
N GLU A 28 -10.60 -8.36 -11.39
CA GLU A 28 -11.14 -7.02 -11.45
C GLU A 28 -10.47 -6.15 -10.38
N PHE A 29 -10.02 -4.95 -10.76
CA PHE A 29 -9.38 -4.02 -9.85
C PHE A 29 -10.19 -2.74 -9.72
N ARG A 30 -10.49 -2.37 -8.47
CA ARG A 30 -11.15 -1.11 -8.09
C ARG A 30 -10.25 -0.37 -7.12
N VAL A 31 -10.07 0.92 -7.34
CA VAL A 31 -9.18 1.75 -6.52
C VAL A 31 -10.03 2.83 -5.84
N GLU A 32 -10.00 2.83 -4.52
CA GLU A 32 -10.56 3.91 -3.70
C GLU A 32 -9.40 4.69 -3.11
N VAL A 33 -9.45 6.01 -3.22
CA VAL A 33 -8.43 6.91 -2.68
C VAL A 33 -9.07 7.93 -1.76
N ASP A 34 -8.40 8.23 -0.65
CA ASP A 34 -8.70 9.44 0.12
C ASP A 34 -8.30 10.66 -0.71
N PRO A 35 -9.01 11.81 -0.62
CA PRO A 35 -8.73 12.97 -1.44
C PRO A 35 -7.30 13.44 -1.23
N LEU A 36 -6.43 13.13 -2.18
CA LEU A 36 -5.06 13.61 -2.14
C LEU A 36 -5.09 15.16 -2.13
N PRO A 37 -4.22 15.83 -1.36
CA PRO A 37 -4.07 17.28 -1.42
C PRO A 37 -3.47 17.66 -2.79
N SER A 38 -4.33 17.66 -3.79
CA SER A 38 -4.02 17.82 -5.20
C SER A 38 -4.62 19.13 -5.65
N ARG A 39 -3.77 20.02 -6.19
CA ARG A 39 -4.25 21.24 -6.85
C ARG A 39 -5.05 20.95 -8.13
N TYR A 40 -5.01 19.71 -8.64
CA TYR A 40 -5.69 19.31 -9.86
C TYR A 40 -6.92 18.46 -9.53
N LYS A 41 -8.10 18.96 -9.91
CA LYS A 41 -9.41 18.35 -9.59
C LYS A 41 -9.68 17.01 -10.27
N LYS A 42 -8.94 16.68 -11.35
CA LYS A 42 -9.10 15.43 -12.12
C LYS A 42 -7.91 14.48 -11.97
N ALA A 43 -7.20 14.56 -10.84
CA ALA A 43 -6.00 13.75 -10.62
C ALA A 43 -6.29 12.24 -10.66
N ASP A 44 -7.48 11.83 -10.24
CA ASP A 44 -7.90 10.42 -10.25
C ASP A 44 -8.21 9.94 -11.67
N GLU A 45 -8.81 10.78 -12.50
CA GLU A 45 -9.08 10.51 -13.92
C GLU A 45 -7.76 10.34 -14.70
N GLU A 46 -6.82 11.28 -14.52
CA GLU A 46 -5.46 11.16 -15.09
C GLU A 46 -4.77 9.87 -14.63
N PHE A 47 -4.83 9.57 -13.33
CA PHE A 47 -4.25 8.36 -12.76
C PHE A 47 -4.91 7.11 -13.38
N HIS A 48 -6.23 7.06 -13.49
CA HIS A 48 -6.96 5.94 -14.06
C HIS A 48 -6.54 5.68 -15.51
N VAL A 49 -6.54 6.72 -16.34
CA VAL A 49 -6.19 6.64 -17.77
C VAL A 49 -4.74 6.21 -17.97
N ILE A 50 -3.79 6.84 -17.27
CA ILE A 50 -2.36 6.55 -17.42
C ILE A 50 -2.06 5.12 -16.94
N THR A 51 -2.56 4.76 -15.76
CA THR A 51 -2.28 3.45 -15.15
C THR A 51 -2.88 2.31 -16.00
N ASN A 52 -4.10 2.46 -16.52
CA ASN A 52 -4.69 1.48 -17.42
C ASN A 52 -3.92 1.37 -18.74
N HIS A 53 -3.45 2.47 -19.33
CA HIS A 53 -2.61 2.40 -20.53
C HIS A 53 -1.31 1.64 -20.28
N THR A 54 -0.62 1.91 -19.16
CA THR A 54 0.61 1.19 -18.81
C THR A 54 0.35 -0.30 -18.61
N LEU A 55 -0.71 -0.65 -17.87
CA LEU A 55 -1.10 -2.04 -17.63
C LEU A 55 -1.50 -2.75 -18.92
N ALA A 56 -2.25 -2.09 -19.81
CA ALA A 56 -2.66 -2.64 -21.10
C ALA A 56 -1.46 -2.94 -21.99
N ARG A 57 -0.47 -2.03 -22.05
CA ARG A 57 0.78 -2.27 -22.78
C ARG A 57 1.56 -3.46 -22.21
N ARG A 58 1.51 -3.67 -20.90
CA ARG A 58 2.26 -4.72 -20.20
C ARG A 58 1.60 -6.10 -20.27
N PHE A 59 0.28 -6.16 -20.24
CA PHE A 59 -0.49 -7.41 -20.11
C PHE A 59 -1.43 -7.70 -21.28
N GLY A 60 -1.50 -6.82 -22.28
CA GLY A 60 -2.33 -7.02 -23.48
C GLY A 60 -3.84 -6.91 -23.24
N ARG A 61 -4.28 -6.40 -22.07
CA ARG A 61 -5.69 -6.30 -21.67
C ARG A 61 -6.08 -4.85 -21.39
N LYS A 62 -7.18 -4.39 -21.96
CA LYS A 62 -7.74 -3.06 -21.66
C LYS A 62 -8.58 -3.10 -20.38
N ASP A 63 -8.80 -1.94 -19.78
CA ASP A 63 -9.72 -1.73 -18.66
C ASP A 63 -9.53 -2.70 -17.49
N ILE A 64 -8.26 -2.90 -17.12
CA ILE A 64 -7.84 -3.74 -15.99
C ILE A 64 -8.33 -3.11 -14.67
N ILE A 65 -8.12 -1.80 -14.51
CA ILE A 65 -8.73 -1.00 -13.43
C ILE A 65 -10.10 -0.55 -13.91
N LYS A 66 -11.16 -1.02 -13.25
CA LYS A 66 -12.55 -0.68 -13.60
C LYS A 66 -12.96 0.69 -13.09
N SER A 67 -12.48 1.08 -11.92
CA SER A 67 -12.81 2.36 -11.33
C SER A 67 -11.68 2.89 -10.45
N VAL A 68 -11.55 4.21 -10.46
CA VAL A 68 -10.79 4.98 -9.49
C VAL A 68 -11.73 6.04 -8.93
N VAL A 69 -11.96 6.03 -7.62
CA VAL A 69 -12.91 6.95 -6.98
C VAL A 69 -12.26 7.58 -5.76
N SER A 70 -12.26 8.92 -5.72
CA SER A 70 -12.02 9.65 -4.47
C SER A 70 -13.24 9.54 -3.57
N LYS A 71 -13.05 9.05 -2.35
CA LYS A 71 -14.11 8.97 -1.33
C LYS A 71 -13.69 9.71 -0.08
N ASP A 72 -14.64 10.34 0.59
CA ASP A 72 -14.41 10.87 1.95
C ASP A 72 -14.06 9.70 2.88
N SER A 73 -12.91 9.79 3.55
CA SER A 73 -12.46 8.82 4.55
C SER A 73 -13.53 8.53 5.61
N LYS A 74 -14.37 9.48 5.98
CA LYS A 74 -15.47 9.27 6.95
C LYS A 74 -16.61 8.40 6.41
N ALA A 75 -16.70 8.24 5.09
CA ALA A 75 -17.76 7.50 4.42
C ALA A 75 -17.27 6.23 3.69
N SER A 76 -15.98 5.87 3.80
CA SER A 76 -15.43 4.63 3.22
C SER A 76 -14.77 3.77 4.29
N GLU A 77 -15.36 2.60 4.55
CA GLU A 77 -14.82 1.59 5.48
C GLU A 77 -13.41 1.14 5.06
N HIS A 78 -13.15 1.01 3.75
CA HIS A 78 -11.83 0.63 3.24
C HIS A 78 -10.77 1.67 3.58
N ILE A 79 -11.10 2.95 3.46
CA ILE A 79 -10.17 4.04 3.78
C ILE A 79 -9.97 4.11 5.30
N GLN A 80 -11.03 3.93 6.10
CA GLN A 80 -10.91 3.90 7.57
C GLN A 80 -10.01 2.78 8.06
N ILE A 81 -10.08 1.59 7.45
CA ILE A 81 -9.17 0.48 7.77
C ILE A 81 -7.72 0.85 7.42
N ALA A 82 -7.49 1.48 6.25
CA ALA A 82 -6.16 1.94 5.87
C ALA A 82 -5.61 3.00 6.84
N ASP A 83 -6.43 3.98 7.25
CA ASP A 83 -6.08 5.02 8.22
C ASP A 83 -5.79 4.44 9.61
N PHE A 84 -6.55 3.44 10.03
CA PHE A 84 -6.31 2.72 11.28
C PHE A 84 -4.93 2.05 11.29
N LEU A 85 -4.60 1.34 10.20
CA LEU A 85 -3.29 0.69 10.04
C LEU A 85 -2.15 1.71 9.94
N LEU A 86 -2.36 2.81 9.20
CA LEU A 86 -1.42 3.92 9.15
C LEU A 86 -1.20 4.52 10.54
N GLY A 87 -2.26 4.71 11.31
CA GLY A 87 -2.21 5.17 12.70
C GLY A 87 -1.35 4.25 13.57
N ALA A 88 -1.51 2.93 13.46
CA ALA A 88 -0.69 1.96 14.20
C ALA A 88 0.80 2.07 13.86
N VAL A 89 1.13 2.15 12.56
CA VAL A 89 2.52 2.32 12.09
C VAL A 89 3.11 3.65 12.57
N MET A 90 2.38 4.75 12.40
CA MET A 90 2.84 6.07 12.83
C MET A 90 3.02 6.15 14.34
N CYS A 91 2.16 5.48 15.10
CA CYS A 91 2.24 5.41 16.55
C CYS A 91 3.54 4.71 17.01
N ALA A 92 3.92 3.62 16.33
CA ALA A 92 5.19 2.94 16.55
C ALA A 92 6.39 3.83 16.17
N TYR A 93 6.39 4.38 14.95
CA TYR A 93 7.46 5.25 14.43
C TYR A 93 7.76 6.45 15.31
N GLN A 94 6.73 7.02 15.95
CA GLN A 94 6.92 8.19 16.81
C GLN A 94 7.39 7.81 18.23
N GLY A 95 7.26 6.55 18.66
CA GLY A 95 7.56 6.12 20.04
C GLY A 95 6.73 6.82 21.11
N LYS A 96 5.62 7.49 20.73
CA LYS A 96 4.78 8.33 21.61
C LYS A 96 3.50 7.64 22.06
N ALA A 97 3.38 6.33 21.82
CA ALA A 97 2.24 5.54 22.22
C ALA A 97 2.22 5.34 23.74
N THR A 98 1.42 6.13 24.47
CA THR A 98 1.30 6.00 25.93
C THR A 98 0.10 5.16 26.38
N SER A 99 -0.84 4.88 25.48
CA SER A 99 -2.03 4.09 25.78
C SER A 99 -1.79 2.61 25.48
N GLU A 100 -2.11 1.75 26.45
CA GLU A 100 -2.02 0.28 26.32
C GLU A 100 -2.78 -0.23 25.09
N ALA A 101 -3.95 0.33 24.79
CA ALA A 101 -4.75 -0.08 23.63
C ALA A 101 -4.04 0.19 22.30
N LYS A 102 -3.37 1.36 22.16
CA LYS A 102 -2.61 1.69 20.95
C LYS A 102 -1.40 0.78 20.76
N LEU A 103 -0.71 0.48 21.86
CA LEU A 103 0.41 -0.46 21.89
C LEU A 103 -0.04 -1.88 21.52
N ALA A 104 -1.16 -2.34 22.09
CA ALA A 104 -1.72 -3.66 21.80
C ALA A 104 -2.08 -3.81 20.31
N VAL A 105 -2.69 -2.78 19.70
CA VAL A 105 -2.97 -2.77 18.26
C VAL A 105 -1.68 -2.84 17.44
N ALA A 106 -0.70 -1.98 17.72
CA ALA A 106 0.56 -1.96 16.96
C ALA A 106 1.31 -3.30 17.07
N ASN A 107 1.39 -3.87 18.27
CA ASN A 107 2.02 -5.17 18.53
C ASN A 107 1.27 -6.31 17.83
N ASN A 108 -0.07 -6.28 17.83
CA ASN A 108 -0.87 -7.26 17.11
C ASN A 108 -0.58 -7.19 15.59
N VAL A 109 -0.56 -6.01 14.99
CA VAL A 109 -0.21 -5.86 13.56
C VAL A 109 1.22 -6.32 13.27
N ALA A 110 2.20 -5.97 14.14
CA ALA A 110 3.59 -6.43 14.00
C ALA A 110 3.69 -7.97 14.02
N SER A 111 2.97 -8.61 14.95
CA SER A 111 2.97 -10.08 15.07
C SER A 111 2.48 -10.77 13.79
N TYR A 112 1.49 -10.18 13.10
CA TYR A 112 0.97 -10.68 11.82
C TYR A 112 1.97 -10.58 10.68
N LEU A 113 2.96 -9.69 10.79
CA LEU A 113 4.10 -9.57 9.87
C LEU A 113 5.29 -10.43 10.29
N GLY A 114 5.21 -11.09 11.45
CA GLY A 114 6.30 -11.85 12.05
C GLY A 114 7.39 -10.97 12.66
N TRP A 115 7.02 -9.78 13.14
CA TRP A 115 7.94 -8.78 13.67
C TRP A 115 7.65 -8.48 15.15
N ASP A 116 8.69 -8.08 15.88
CA ASP A 116 8.59 -7.66 17.28
C ASP A 116 8.02 -6.24 17.41
N SER A 117 8.15 -5.42 16.37
CA SER A 117 7.61 -4.06 16.32
C SER A 117 7.30 -3.63 14.88
N LEU A 118 6.59 -2.50 14.71
CA LEU A 118 6.37 -1.89 13.40
C LEU A 118 7.50 -0.94 12.97
N MET A 119 8.67 -0.92 13.63
CA MET A 119 9.82 -0.04 13.33
C MET A 119 10.66 -0.48 12.12
N HIS A 120 10.01 -1.01 11.08
CA HIS A 120 10.68 -1.55 9.91
C HIS A 120 9.95 -1.23 8.63
N ASP A 121 10.71 -1.16 7.54
CA ASP A 121 10.14 -1.12 6.20
C ASP A 121 9.92 -2.52 5.65
N THR A 122 8.92 -2.61 4.77
CA THR A 122 8.68 -3.79 3.95
C THR A 122 9.45 -3.71 2.63
N TRP A 123 9.82 -4.86 2.09
CA TRP A 123 10.29 -4.93 0.70
C TRP A 123 9.17 -4.53 -0.27
N PRO A 124 9.50 -3.89 -1.41
CA PRO A 124 8.50 -3.58 -2.45
C PRO A 124 7.77 -4.82 -3.01
N THR A 125 8.37 -6.01 -2.84
CA THR A 125 7.81 -7.30 -3.24
C THR A 125 6.79 -7.87 -2.26
N GLU A 126 6.68 -7.31 -1.05
CA GLU A 126 5.66 -7.73 -0.08
C GLU A 126 4.28 -7.62 -0.71
N ARG A 127 3.48 -8.68 -0.58
CA ARG A 127 2.23 -8.84 -1.33
C ARG A 127 1.06 -8.19 -0.62
N LYS A 128 0.95 -8.35 0.70
CA LYS A 128 -0.27 -8.00 1.45
C LYS A 128 -0.24 -6.59 2.02
N PHE A 129 0.83 -6.23 2.72
CA PHE A 129 0.88 -4.98 3.49
C PHE A 129 2.25 -4.33 3.33
N ASN A 130 2.29 -3.09 2.82
CA ASN A 130 3.55 -2.36 2.66
C ASN A 130 3.64 -1.20 3.63
N ILE A 131 4.75 -1.17 4.36
CA ILE A 131 5.21 -0.02 5.14
C ILE A 131 6.48 0.51 4.47
N TRP A 132 6.52 1.82 4.21
CA TRP A 132 7.68 2.49 3.63
C TRP A 132 7.96 3.82 4.33
N PHE A 133 9.22 4.01 4.71
CA PHE A 133 9.78 5.25 5.16
C PHE A 133 10.61 5.86 4.04
N PHE A 134 10.14 6.98 3.52
CA PHE A 134 10.83 7.77 2.51
C PHE A 134 11.98 8.56 3.16
N PHE A 135 13.06 7.85 3.46
CA PHE A 135 14.24 8.41 4.10
C PHE A 135 14.94 9.45 3.21
N ASP A 136 15.19 10.62 3.78
CA ASP A 136 15.97 11.69 3.18
C ASP A 136 17.38 11.66 3.75
N ARG A 137 18.37 11.33 2.90
CA ARG A 137 19.79 11.23 3.28
C ARG A 137 20.36 12.54 3.82
N SER A 138 19.75 13.69 3.50
CA SER A 138 20.19 14.99 4.01
C SER A 138 19.85 15.19 5.49
N LYS A 139 18.96 14.37 6.07
CA LYS A 139 18.46 14.52 7.44
C LYS A 139 19.19 13.70 8.50
N GLY A 140 20.30 13.05 8.14
CA GLY A 140 21.10 12.22 9.05
C GLY A 140 21.05 10.74 8.69
N PRO A 141 21.43 9.83 9.61
CA PRO A 141 21.38 8.39 9.37
C PRO A 141 19.93 7.89 9.27
N ARG A 142 19.76 6.72 8.66
CA ARG A 142 18.45 6.07 8.56
C ARG A 142 18.19 5.28 9.84
N ASP A 143 17.11 5.62 10.55
CA ASP A 143 16.80 5.02 11.85
C ASP A 143 16.07 3.67 11.76
N ILE A 144 15.60 3.29 10.57
CA ILE A 144 14.88 2.03 10.36
C ILE A 144 15.43 1.25 9.19
N VAL A 145 15.40 -0.07 9.31
CA VAL A 145 15.85 -1.00 8.29
C VAL A 145 14.66 -1.71 7.64
N THR A 146 14.85 -2.17 6.40
CA THR A 146 13.89 -3.04 5.74
C THR A 146 14.01 -4.45 6.33
N GLN A 147 12.88 -5.05 6.71
CA GLN A 147 12.82 -6.38 7.30
C GLN A 147 12.00 -7.34 6.43
N GLU A 148 12.40 -8.62 6.42
CA GLU A 148 11.63 -9.67 5.77
C GLU A 148 10.33 -9.92 6.54
N VAL A 149 9.21 -9.99 5.83
CA VAL A 149 7.90 -10.31 6.40
C VAL A 149 7.73 -11.82 6.45
N LYS A 150 7.41 -12.35 7.64
CA LYS A 150 7.06 -13.75 7.88
C LYS A 150 5.64 -13.81 8.43
N LEU A 151 4.68 -13.82 7.52
CA LEU A 151 3.27 -13.72 7.89
C LEU A 151 2.84 -14.87 8.82
N THR A 152 2.10 -14.55 9.88
CA THR A 152 1.46 -15.55 10.76
C THR A 152 0.60 -16.52 9.95
N TYR A 153 -0.09 -15.99 8.93
CA TYR A 153 -0.85 -16.78 7.96
C TYR A 153 -0.19 -16.67 6.60
N ALA A 154 0.42 -17.77 6.15
CA ALA A 154 1.10 -17.84 4.87
C ALA A 154 0.15 -17.48 3.71
N LEU A 155 0.64 -16.68 2.76
CA LEU A 155 -0.08 -16.43 1.53
C LEU A 155 -0.08 -17.68 0.65
N PRO A 156 -1.08 -17.85 -0.23
CA PRO A 156 -1.05 -18.89 -1.24
C PRO A 156 0.23 -18.81 -2.06
N ASN A 157 0.85 -19.97 -2.31
CA ASN A 157 2.02 -20.09 -3.17
C ASN A 157 1.70 -19.47 -4.54
N THR A 158 2.60 -18.62 -5.02
CA THR A 158 2.55 -18.16 -6.41
C THR A 158 2.84 -19.36 -7.30
N ARG A 159 2.01 -19.60 -8.33
CA ARG A 159 2.38 -20.53 -9.40
C ARG A 159 3.69 -20.02 -10.03
N LYS A 160 4.70 -20.89 -10.14
CA LYS A 160 5.98 -20.59 -10.78
C LYS A 160 5.79 -20.40 -12.27
#